data_AF-A0A316HTU0-F1
#
_entry.id   AF-A0A316HTU0-F1
#
_cell.length_a   1.000
_cell.length_b   1.000
_cell.length_c   1.000
_cell.angle_alpha   90.00
_cell.angle_beta   90.00
_cell.angle_gamma   90.00
#
_symmetry.space_group_name_H-M   'P 1'
#
loop_
_entity.id
_entity.type
_entity.pdbx_description
1 polymer ?
#
loop_
_entity_poly.entity_id
_entity_poly.type
_entity_poly.pdbx_seq_one_letter_code
_entity_poly.pdbx_strand_id
1 'polypeptide(L)'
;MPNRPIVLPLRLPRRIETLWNWLRALTIDDVLINTEGLVRARAVRYATASRFAEPEPLPWDGVITEERGPACPQPPSALASVVGSSVEGLTFDENCQVLSVTAPAGASGLPVMVWFHGGAYVTGSGESTKYDASLLALEGVVVVSVSYRLGIFGYLRDNLGLLDQLVALRWVRDNIAAFGGDPSNVTAFGQSAGADSVYALMLVSDEPLFHRAILQSAPLGARGPERAEMTAALREFVSVDASTSVDDVLAVQKDALSMASARFSPSGGMPFGPVLGEIDLAPAASRIELLVGHTADDASPYVPDQPEAWEIATELVFAGPARQLAADWTTAGGQAATFNFRWRPANAPLGACHCMELPFLFDPAGWSGAGMLAGQEPDPVLAKTVRSLWTGFARNGMDALPSRSLELGE
;
A
#
# COMPACT_ATOMS: atom_id res chain seq x y z
N MET A 1 -25.43 32.88 56.76
CA MET A 1 -24.36 31.89 56.57
C MET A 1 -24.85 30.85 55.56
N PRO A 2 -24.33 30.80 54.33
CA PRO A 2 -24.53 29.68 53.43
C PRO A 2 -23.26 28.80 53.35
N ASN A 3 -23.49 27.49 53.33
CA ASN A 3 -22.49 26.43 53.24
C ASN A 3 -21.62 26.55 51.98
N ARG A 4 -20.30 26.50 52.14
CA ARG A 4 -19.35 26.20 51.05
C ARG A 4 -19.27 24.68 50.88
N PRO A 5 -19.30 24.13 49.66
CA PRO A 5 -18.92 22.73 49.44
C PRO A 5 -17.40 22.59 49.52
N ILE A 6 -16.95 21.58 50.24
CA ILE A 6 -15.55 21.11 50.24
C ILE A 6 -15.37 20.28 48.97
N VAL A 7 -14.51 20.73 48.05
CA VAL A 7 -14.05 19.95 46.90
C VAL A 7 -12.86 19.11 47.35
N LEU A 8 -13.04 17.79 47.45
CA LEU A 8 -11.93 16.84 47.54
C LEU A 8 -11.44 16.52 46.12
N PRO A 9 -10.13 16.55 45.83
CA PRO A 9 -9.62 16.14 44.53
C PRO A 9 -9.69 14.61 44.42
N LEU A 10 -10.50 14.12 43.48
CA LEU A 10 -10.44 12.74 42.99
C LEU A 10 -9.10 12.54 42.27
N ARG A 11 -8.08 12.13 43.03
CA ARG A 11 -6.88 11.51 42.45
C ARG A 11 -7.25 10.08 42.07
N LEU A 12 -7.43 9.84 40.77
CA LEU A 12 -7.37 8.48 40.23
C LEU A 12 -5.98 7.89 40.53
N PRO A 13 -5.89 6.68 41.10
CA PRO A 13 -4.60 6.08 41.42
C PRO A 13 -3.88 5.62 40.15
N ARG A 14 -2.61 6.05 40.00
CA ARG A 14 -1.63 5.65 38.95
C ARG A 14 -1.40 4.14 38.78
N ARG A 15 -2.12 3.28 39.51
CA ARG A 15 -2.00 1.82 39.47
C ARG A 15 -2.82 1.15 38.38
N ILE A 16 -3.82 1.84 37.79
CA ILE A 16 -4.66 1.25 36.75
C ILE A 16 -3.96 1.28 35.39
N GLU A 17 -3.33 2.40 35.01
CA GLU A 17 -2.54 2.49 33.76
C GLU A 17 -1.35 1.53 33.74
N THR A 18 -0.70 1.30 34.89
CA THR A 18 0.40 0.32 34.98
C THR A 18 -0.08 -1.11 34.89
N LEU A 19 -1.26 -1.45 35.42
CA LEU A 19 -1.85 -2.79 35.25
C LEU A 19 -2.31 -3.04 33.82
N TRP A 20 -2.83 -2.03 33.12
CA TRP A 20 -3.20 -2.13 31.70
C TRP A 20 -1.99 -2.25 30.78
N ASN A 21 -0.93 -1.48 31.03
CA ASN A 21 0.33 -1.61 30.29
C ASN A 21 1.02 -2.96 30.58
N TRP A 22 0.91 -3.48 31.81
CA TRP A 22 1.44 -4.79 32.17
C TRP A 22 0.61 -5.94 31.57
N LEU A 23 -0.73 -5.81 31.50
CA LEU A 23 -1.60 -6.76 30.81
C LEU A 23 -1.37 -6.77 29.29
N ARG A 24 -1.12 -5.61 28.65
CA ARG A 24 -0.73 -5.54 27.23
C ARG A 24 0.65 -6.13 26.95
N ALA A 25 1.59 -5.97 27.87
CA ALA A 25 2.92 -6.58 27.76
C ALA A 25 2.87 -8.12 27.90
N LEU A 26 1.96 -8.66 28.73
CA LEU A 26 1.82 -10.10 28.96
C LEU A 26 1.12 -10.88 27.84
N THR A 27 0.40 -10.24 26.93
CA THR A 27 -0.36 -10.95 25.88
C THR A 27 0.44 -11.24 24.61
N ILE A 28 1.58 -10.58 24.40
CA ILE A 28 2.40 -10.73 23.18
C ILE A 28 3.57 -11.69 23.40
N ASP A 29 4.08 -11.79 24.63
CA ASP A 29 5.28 -12.58 24.93
C ASP A 29 5.06 -14.10 24.97
N ASP A 30 3.81 -14.59 25.10
CA ASP A 30 3.53 -16.02 25.34
C ASP A 30 2.81 -16.76 24.20
N VAL A 31 2.44 -16.10 23.10
CA VAL A 31 1.77 -16.78 21.98
C VAL A 31 2.13 -16.06 20.68
N LEU A 32 2.58 -16.79 19.65
CA LEU A 32 2.79 -16.37 18.24
C LEU A 32 4.20 -15.96 17.80
N ILE A 33 5.25 -16.50 18.43
CA ILE A 33 6.54 -16.59 17.73
C ILE A 33 6.48 -17.85 16.85
N ASN A 34 6.45 -17.68 15.53
CA ASN A 34 6.57 -18.81 14.62
C ASN A 34 7.99 -19.39 14.69
N THR A 35 8.21 -20.57 14.10
CA THR A 35 9.52 -21.24 14.10
C THR A 35 10.65 -20.45 13.43
N GLU A 36 10.33 -19.35 12.75
CA GLU A 36 11.26 -18.48 12.03
C GLU A 36 11.67 -17.26 12.86
N GLY A 37 11.21 -17.14 14.11
CA GLY A 37 11.52 -16.00 14.96
C GLY A 37 10.75 -14.73 14.57
N LEU A 38 9.55 -14.88 14.00
CA LEU A 38 8.67 -13.78 13.62
C LEU A 38 7.37 -13.82 14.42
N VAL A 39 6.84 -12.63 14.71
CA VAL A 39 5.48 -12.39 15.16
C VAL A 39 4.62 -12.05 13.94
N ARG A 40 3.50 -12.75 13.79
CA ARG A 40 2.50 -12.47 12.74
C ARG A 40 1.13 -12.25 13.34
N ALA A 41 0.59 -11.05 13.12
CA ALA A 41 -0.79 -10.72 13.42
C ALA A 41 -1.54 -10.50 12.12
N ARG A 42 -2.50 -11.35 11.81
CA ARG A 42 -3.28 -11.26 10.58
C ARG A 42 -4.68 -10.75 10.82
N ALA A 43 -5.25 -10.17 9.77
CA ALA A 43 -6.66 -9.77 9.70
C ALA A 43 -7.15 -8.85 10.84
N VAL A 44 -6.27 -8.01 11.41
CA VAL A 44 -6.66 -7.05 12.44
C VAL A 44 -7.59 -6.02 11.82
N ARG A 45 -8.82 -5.96 12.31
CA ARG A 45 -9.83 -5.02 11.80
C ARG A 45 -9.55 -3.61 12.32
N TYR A 46 -9.13 -2.71 11.45
CA TYR A 46 -8.82 -1.32 11.83
C TYR A 46 -10.03 -0.40 11.71
N ALA A 47 -11.05 -0.79 10.94
CA ALA A 47 -12.27 -0.01 10.76
C ALA A 47 -13.48 -0.91 10.44
N THR A 48 -14.66 -0.30 10.54
CA THR A 48 -15.90 -0.80 9.92
C THR A 48 -16.46 0.29 9.00
N ALA A 49 -17.14 -0.11 7.93
CA ALA A 49 -17.81 0.83 7.05
C ALA A 49 -19.10 0.22 6.53
N SER A 50 -20.20 0.97 6.64
CA SER A 50 -21.38 0.66 5.82
C SER A 50 -21.06 0.96 4.34
N ARG A 51 -21.75 0.28 3.41
CA ARG A 51 -21.54 0.51 1.99
C ARG A 51 -21.70 1.98 1.63
N PHE A 52 -20.69 2.52 0.94
CA PHE A 52 -20.59 3.93 0.52
C PHE A 52 -20.52 4.97 1.65
N ALA A 53 -20.27 4.55 2.90
CA ALA A 53 -20.02 5.45 4.03
C ALA A 53 -18.52 5.59 4.30
N GLU A 54 -18.12 6.66 4.99
CA GLU A 54 -16.76 6.80 5.52
C GLU A 54 -16.42 5.65 6.50
N PRO A 55 -15.14 5.26 6.61
CA PRO A 55 -14.73 4.25 7.58
C PRO A 55 -14.73 4.80 9.00
N GLU A 56 -15.32 4.04 9.92
CA GLU A 56 -15.29 4.30 11.34
C GLU A 56 -14.15 3.50 11.99
N PRO A 57 -13.19 4.14 12.67
CA PRO A 57 -12.07 3.45 13.30
C PRO A 57 -12.55 2.51 14.40
N LEU A 58 -11.94 1.31 14.47
CA LEU A 58 -12.18 0.35 15.54
C LEU A 58 -10.97 0.29 16.49
N PRO A 59 -11.19 0.37 17.81
CA PRO A 59 -10.13 0.08 18.78
C PRO A 59 -9.65 -1.36 18.62
N TRP A 60 -8.33 -1.57 18.67
CA TRP A 60 -7.78 -2.92 18.74
C TRP A 60 -7.94 -3.49 20.15
N ASP A 61 -8.47 -4.70 20.23
CA ASP A 61 -8.74 -5.45 21.45
C ASP A 61 -7.53 -6.25 21.96
N GLY A 62 -6.41 -6.22 21.23
CA GLY A 62 -5.20 -6.97 21.56
C GLY A 62 -5.22 -8.42 21.04
N VAL A 63 -6.29 -8.85 20.36
CA VAL A 63 -6.38 -10.20 19.81
C VAL A 63 -5.50 -10.31 18.57
N ILE A 64 -4.78 -11.43 18.49
CA ILE A 64 -3.92 -11.77 17.38
C ILE A 64 -4.32 -13.14 16.83
N THR A 65 -4.37 -13.27 15.51
CA THR A 65 -4.64 -14.52 14.78
C THR A 65 -3.65 -14.69 13.64
N GLU A 66 -3.43 -15.93 13.19
CA GLU A 66 -2.69 -16.23 11.95
C GLU A 66 -3.61 -16.45 10.74
N GLU A 67 -4.93 -16.38 10.93
CA GLU A 67 -5.89 -16.53 9.85
C GLU A 67 -5.93 -15.27 8.98
N ARG A 68 -5.90 -15.47 7.65
CA ARG A 68 -5.99 -14.37 6.68
C ARG A 68 -7.41 -13.80 6.64
N GLY A 69 -7.49 -12.49 6.53
CA GLY A 69 -8.74 -11.75 6.42
C GLY A 69 -9.34 -11.79 5.01
N PRO A 70 -10.59 -11.32 4.86
CA PRO A 70 -11.23 -11.25 3.55
C PRO A 70 -10.60 -10.16 2.66
N ALA A 71 -10.61 -10.39 1.35
CA ALA A 71 -10.36 -9.36 0.35
C ALA A 71 -11.62 -8.54 0.08
N CYS A 72 -11.46 -7.29 -0.36
CA CYS A 72 -12.56 -6.50 -0.90
C CYS A 72 -13.17 -7.25 -2.11
N PRO A 73 -14.50 -7.29 -2.29
CA PRO A 73 -15.10 -7.86 -3.48
C PRO A 73 -14.56 -7.18 -4.74
N GLN A 74 -14.12 -8.00 -5.69
CA GLN A 74 -13.40 -7.56 -6.88
C GLN A 74 -13.52 -8.59 -8.01
N PRO A 75 -13.41 -8.16 -9.28
CA PRO A 75 -13.31 -9.09 -10.39
C PRO A 75 -11.91 -9.75 -10.43
N PRO A 76 -11.72 -10.80 -11.25
CA PRO A 76 -10.38 -11.30 -11.58
C PRO A 76 -9.50 -10.18 -12.16
N SER A 77 -8.20 -10.20 -11.81
CA SER A 77 -7.23 -9.22 -12.34
C SER A 77 -6.94 -9.46 -13.83
N ALA A 78 -6.90 -8.37 -14.60
CA ALA A 78 -6.46 -8.40 -16.00
C ALA A 78 -4.99 -8.82 -16.16
N LEU A 79 -4.17 -8.64 -15.12
CA LEU A 79 -2.76 -9.04 -15.09
C LEU A 79 -2.53 -10.41 -14.44
N ALA A 80 -3.59 -11.18 -14.14
CA ALA A 80 -3.45 -12.44 -13.41
C ALA A 80 -2.48 -13.44 -14.08
N SER A 81 -2.41 -13.47 -15.41
CA SER A 81 -1.46 -14.32 -16.15
C SER A 81 0.00 -13.86 -16.03
N VAL A 82 0.22 -12.56 -15.81
CA VAL A 82 1.55 -11.94 -15.72
C VAL A 82 2.06 -12.00 -14.29
N VAL A 83 1.29 -11.47 -13.34
CA VAL A 83 1.73 -11.30 -11.94
C VAL A 83 1.20 -12.39 -11.00
N GLY A 84 0.30 -13.26 -11.46
CA GLY A 84 -0.39 -14.27 -10.64
C GLY A 84 -1.61 -13.70 -9.89
N SER A 85 -2.36 -14.59 -9.22
CA SER A 85 -3.52 -14.18 -8.41
C SER A 85 -3.10 -13.51 -7.10
N SER A 86 -3.71 -12.37 -6.76
CA SER A 86 -3.49 -11.68 -5.47
C SER A 86 -4.53 -12.02 -4.41
N VAL A 87 -5.48 -12.90 -4.72
CA VAL A 87 -6.62 -13.25 -3.85
C VAL A 87 -6.77 -14.77 -3.69
N GLU A 88 -5.73 -15.52 -4.03
CA GLU A 88 -5.75 -16.97 -3.94
C GLU A 88 -5.94 -17.45 -2.48
N GLY A 89 -6.97 -18.28 -2.30
CA GLY A 89 -7.37 -18.81 -1.00
C GLY A 89 -7.92 -17.77 -0.02
N LEU A 90 -8.32 -16.59 -0.50
CA LEU A 90 -9.03 -15.58 0.30
C LEU A 90 -10.54 -15.68 0.10
N THR A 91 -11.29 -15.33 1.14
CA THR A 91 -12.73 -15.03 1.04
C THR A 91 -12.95 -13.57 0.62
N PHE A 92 -14.18 -13.24 0.24
CA PHE A 92 -14.57 -11.87 -0.12
C PHE A 92 -15.63 -11.34 0.83
N ASP A 93 -15.46 -10.11 1.32
CA ASP A 93 -16.40 -9.42 2.20
C ASP A 93 -16.20 -7.91 2.04
N GLU A 94 -17.29 -7.13 2.01
CA GLU A 94 -17.21 -5.66 1.96
C GLU A 94 -16.59 -5.04 3.22
N ASN A 95 -16.64 -5.76 4.33
CA ASN A 95 -15.93 -5.44 5.57
C ASN A 95 -14.46 -5.89 5.48
N CYS A 96 -13.78 -5.50 4.41
CA CYS A 96 -12.38 -5.84 4.12
C CYS A 96 -11.36 -4.88 4.76
N GLN A 97 -11.78 -3.99 5.68
CA GLN A 97 -10.92 -3.02 6.36
C GLN A 97 -10.06 -3.71 7.43
N VAL A 98 -9.12 -4.53 6.96
CA VAL A 98 -8.19 -5.30 7.79
C VAL A 98 -6.73 -4.99 7.43
N LEU A 99 -5.85 -5.15 8.40
CA LEU A 99 -4.40 -5.09 8.20
C LEU A 99 -3.72 -6.28 8.87
N SER A 100 -2.53 -6.61 8.38
CA SER A 100 -1.66 -7.63 8.94
C SER A 100 -0.32 -7.03 9.34
N VAL A 101 0.24 -7.43 10.48
CA VAL A 101 1.55 -7.03 10.98
C VAL A 101 2.50 -8.23 10.97
N THR A 102 3.69 -8.05 10.41
CA THR A 102 4.81 -9.00 10.48
C THR A 102 6.00 -8.30 11.11
N ALA A 103 6.52 -8.85 12.20
CA ALA A 103 7.61 -8.24 12.98
C ALA A 103 8.62 -9.31 13.44
N PRO A 104 9.90 -8.97 13.65
CA PRO A 104 10.84 -9.83 14.36
C PRO A 104 10.38 -10.11 15.80
N ALA A 105 10.59 -11.33 16.28
CA ALA A 105 10.39 -11.66 17.69
C ALA A 105 11.33 -10.82 18.57
N GLY A 106 10.80 -10.25 19.65
CA GLY A 106 11.56 -9.35 20.52
C GLY A 106 11.92 -8.00 19.90
N ALA A 107 11.24 -7.59 18.81
CA ALA A 107 11.41 -6.27 18.22
C ALA A 107 11.18 -5.16 19.25
N SER A 108 11.95 -4.07 19.14
CA SER A 108 11.80 -2.88 19.96
C SER A 108 12.34 -1.67 19.22
N GLY A 109 11.50 -0.64 19.04
CA GLY A 109 11.85 0.60 18.38
C GLY A 109 12.32 0.43 16.92
N LEU A 110 11.81 -0.58 16.20
CA LEU A 110 12.18 -0.80 14.80
C LEU A 110 11.42 0.16 13.86
N PRO A 111 12.01 0.59 12.73
CA PRO A 111 11.28 1.32 11.72
C PRO A 111 10.10 0.49 11.20
N VAL A 112 9.01 1.19 10.87
CA VAL A 112 7.76 0.59 10.41
C VAL A 112 7.57 0.88 8.92
N MET A 113 7.26 -0.14 8.13
CA MET A 113 6.95 -0.02 6.72
C MET A 113 5.48 -0.42 6.49
N VAL A 114 4.65 0.48 5.96
CA VAL A 114 3.22 0.25 5.72
C VAL A 114 2.98 0.06 4.23
N TRP A 115 2.63 -1.16 3.85
CA TRP A 115 2.42 -1.62 2.48
C TRP A 115 0.99 -1.37 2.00
N PHE A 116 0.89 -0.72 0.85
CA PHE A 116 -0.35 -0.58 0.07
C PHE A 116 -0.22 -1.31 -1.26
N HIS A 117 -1.07 -2.31 -1.46
CA HIS A 117 -1.05 -3.13 -2.67
C HIS A 117 -1.51 -2.36 -3.91
N GLY A 118 -1.05 -2.80 -5.09
CA GLY A 118 -1.50 -2.32 -6.40
C GLY A 118 -2.80 -2.98 -6.88
N GLY A 119 -3.06 -2.89 -8.19
CA GLY A 119 -4.23 -3.51 -8.84
C GLY A 119 -5.24 -2.50 -9.40
N ALA A 120 -4.77 -1.33 -9.87
CA ALA A 120 -5.56 -0.28 -10.53
C ALA A 120 -6.75 0.24 -9.70
N TYR A 121 -6.70 0.11 -8.37
CA TYR A 121 -7.83 0.33 -7.46
C TYR A 121 -9.04 -0.59 -7.72
N VAL A 122 -8.90 -1.65 -8.53
CA VAL A 122 -9.97 -2.58 -8.88
C VAL A 122 -9.76 -3.94 -8.22
N THR A 123 -8.50 -4.33 -8.05
CA THR A 123 -8.10 -5.63 -7.52
C THR A 123 -6.97 -5.51 -6.49
N GLY A 124 -6.67 -6.61 -5.80
CA GLY A 124 -5.61 -6.73 -4.82
C GLY A 124 -6.13 -6.93 -3.39
N SER A 125 -5.21 -7.27 -2.49
CA SER A 125 -5.47 -7.43 -1.06
C SER A 125 -4.16 -7.35 -0.28
N GLY A 126 -4.16 -6.71 0.89
CA GLY A 126 -3.04 -6.74 1.83
C GLY A 126 -2.78 -8.14 2.40
N GLU A 127 -3.79 -9.03 2.34
CA GLU A 127 -3.73 -10.41 2.82
C GLU A 127 -3.16 -11.40 1.77
N SER A 128 -2.73 -10.90 0.61
CA SER A 128 -2.14 -11.72 -0.45
C SER A 128 -0.84 -12.40 0.02
N THR A 129 -0.65 -13.68 -0.33
CA THR A 129 0.61 -14.41 -0.09
C THR A 129 1.79 -13.81 -0.86
N LYS A 130 1.53 -13.05 -1.93
CA LYS A 130 2.55 -12.31 -2.69
C LYS A 130 3.27 -11.25 -1.87
N TYR A 131 2.63 -10.77 -0.82
CA TYR A 131 3.16 -9.71 0.05
C TYR A 131 3.58 -10.29 1.40
N ASP A 132 3.96 -11.58 1.43
CA ASP A 132 4.58 -12.15 2.63
C ASP A 132 5.88 -11.41 2.94
N ALA A 133 5.83 -10.65 4.03
CA ALA A 133 6.86 -9.71 4.42
C ALA A 133 7.94 -10.34 5.32
N SER A 134 8.00 -11.67 5.42
CA SER A 134 8.93 -12.35 6.34
C SER A 134 10.39 -12.00 6.06
N LEU A 135 10.81 -12.04 4.79
CA LEU A 135 12.17 -11.68 4.41
C LEU A 135 12.50 -10.20 4.64
N LEU A 136 11.51 -9.31 4.52
CA LEU A 136 11.67 -7.89 4.87
C LEU A 136 11.80 -7.71 6.38
N ALA A 137 10.92 -8.33 7.16
CA ALA A 137 10.93 -8.21 8.61
C ALA A 137 12.27 -8.68 9.20
N LEU A 138 12.85 -9.75 8.65
CA LEU A 138 14.17 -10.25 9.01
C LEU A 138 15.34 -9.28 8.73
N GLU A 139 15.13 -8.21 7.95
CA GLU A 139 16.08 -7.08 7.83
C GLU A 139 15.96 -6.05 8.98
N GLY A 140 15.15 -6.36 10.00
CA GLY A 140 15.01 -5.56 11.20
C GLY A 140 14.00 -4.41 11.06
N VAL A 141 12.87 -4.65 10.39
CA VAL A 141 11.76 -3.69 10.29
C VAL A 141 10.45 -4.36 10.68
N VAL A 142 9.45 -3.57 11.08
CA VAL A 142 8.07 -4.05 11.22
C VAL A 142 7.33 -3.72 9.93
N VAL A 143 6.61 -4.68 9.34
CA VAL A 143 5.84 -4.48 8.12
C VAL A 143 4.35 -4.60 8.41
N VAL A 144 3.56 -3.66 7.91
CA VAL A 144 2.10 -3.64 8.02
C VAL A 144 1.50 -3.69 6.62
N SER A 145 0.77 -4.74 6.27
CA SER A 145 0.07 -4.87 4.98
C SER A 145 -1.40 -4.50 5.14
N VAL A 146 -1.90 -3.56 4.32
CA VAL A 146 -3.25 -3.00 4.46
C VAL A 146 -4.16 -3.45 3.32
N SER A 147 -5.34 -3.96 3.67
CA SER A 147 -6.48 -4.13 2.75
C SER A 147 -7.43 -2.94 2.87
N TYR A 148 -7.93 -2.46 1.74
CA TYR A 148 -8.80 -1.27 1.67
C TYR A 148 -9.86 -1.44 0.56
N ARG A 149 -10.91 -0.63 0.55
CA ARG A 149 -11.98 -0.72 -0.45
C ARG A 149 -11.50 -0.37 -1.86
N LEU A 150 -12.08 -1.05 -2.84
CA LEU A 150 -11.72 -0.98 -4.25
C LEU A 150 -12.93 -0.61 -5.12
N GLY A 151 -12.66 -0.17 -6.34
CA GLY A 151 -13.62 -0.02 -7.42
C GLY A 151 -14.81 0.85 -7.03
N ILE A 152 -16.01 0.38 -7.35
CA ILE A 152 -17.26 1.06 -7.00
C ILE A 152 -17.39 1.26 -5.49
N PHE A 153 -16.97 0.28 -4.67
CA PHE A 153 -17.06 0.35 -3.21
C PHE A 153 -16.18 1.43 -2.61
N GLY A 154 -15.01 1.69 -3.22
CA GLY A 154 -13.98 2.57 -2.68
C GLY A 154 -13.88 3.95 -3.32
N TYR A 155 -14.25 4.11 -4.61
CA TYR A 155 -13.84 5.29 -5.39
C TYR A 155 -14.93 5.86 -6.32
N LEU A 156 -16.15 5.29 -6.35
CA LEU A 156 -17.21 5.86 -7.19
C LEU A 156 -17.70 7.21 -6.69
N ARG A 157 -17.96 7.35 -5.38
CA ARG A 157 -18.62 8.54 -4.80
C ARG A 157 -17.67 9.51 -4.14
N ASP A 158 -16.71 9.00 -3.38
CA ASP A 158 -15.70 9.76 -2.67
C ASP A 158 -14.41 8.94 -2.64
N ASN A 159 -13.36 9.45 -2.01
CA ASN A 159 -12.10 8.74 -1.83
C ASN A 159 -12.18 7.74 -0.67
N LEU A 160 -13.24 6.95 -0.55
CA LEU A 160 -13.50 6.07 0.59
C LEU A 160 -12.38 5.05 0.82
N GLY A 161 -11.82 4.49 -0.25
CA GLY A 161 -10.65 3.60 -0.15
C GLY A 161 -9.38 4.31 0.34
N LEU A 162 -9.22 5.61 0.07
CA LEU A 162 -8.12 6.42 0.61
C LEU A 162 -8.36 6.74 2.10
N LEU A 163 -9.61 6.99 2.49
CA LEU A 163 -9.98 7.18 3.89
C LEU A 163 -9.74 5.91 4.71
N ASP A 164 -10.00 4.73 4.14
CA ASP A 164 -9.65 3.45 4.77
C ASP A 164 -8.16 3.38 5.11
N GLN A 165 -7.32 3.75 4.14
CA GLN A 165 -5.86 3.77 4.30
C GLN A 165 -5.40 4.79 5.35
N LEU A 166 -6.03 5.97 5.43
CA LEU A 166 -5.76 6.96 6.49
C LEU A 166 -6.12 6.41 7.87
N VAL A 167 -7.25 5.71 8.00
CA VAL A 167 -7.63 5.08 9.27
C VAL A 167 -6.64 3.95 9.63
N ALA A 168 -6.18 3.17 8.66
CA ALA A 168 -5.14 2.17 8.88
C ALA A 168 -3.81 2.79 9.36
N LEU A 169 -3.39 3.92 8.79
CA LEU A 169 -2.20 4.66 9.24
C LEU A 169 -2.36 5.21 10.67
N ARG A 170 -3.54 5.72 11.02
CA ARG A 170 -3.84 6.13 12.41
C ARG A 170 -3.80 4.92 13.35
N TRP A 171 -4.30 3.76 12.92
CA TRP A 171 -4.17 2.51 13.67
C TRP A 171 -2.70 2.16 13.91
N VAL A 172 -1.84 2.29 12.89
CA VAL A 172 -0.39 2.05 13.02
C VAL A 172 0.22 2.99 14.06
N ARG A 173 -0.04 4.31 13.97
CA ARG A 173 0.42 5.29 14.96
C ARG A 173 0.04 4.89 16.39
N ASP A 174 -1.19 4.43 16.58
CA ASP A 174 -1.75 4.18 17.91
C ASP A 174 -1.38 2.81 18.50
N ASN A 175 -1.01 1.81 17.67
CA ASN A 175 -0.88 0.42 18.11
C ASN A 175 0.46 -0.25 17.77
N ILE A 176 1.25 0.25 16.80
CA ILE A 176 2.40 -0.51 16.28
C ILE A 176 3.53 -0.71 17.30
N ALA A 177 3.59 0.12 18.33
CA ALA A 177 4.51 -0.04 19.45
C ALA A 177 4.34 -1.39 20.17
N ALA A 178 3.13 -1.96 20.15
CA ALA A 178 2.87 -3.29 20.71
C ALA A 178 3.62 -4.40 19.96
N PHE A 179 3.94 -4.19 18.68
CA PHE A 179 4.70 -5.11 17.83
C PHE A 179 6.19 -4.77 17.76
N GLY A 180 6.67 -3.86 18.63
CA GLY A 180 8.06 -3.42 18.63
C GLY A 180 8.41 -2.40 17.55
N GLY A 181 7.42 -1.84 16.85
CA GLY A 181 7.61 -0.77 15.87
C GLY A 181 7.68 0.62 16.52
N ASP A 182 8.43 1.53 15.92
CA ASP A 182 8.48 2.94 16.30
C ASP A 182 7.44 3.75 15.50
N PRO A 183 6.34 4.22 16.13
CA PRO A 183 5.31 5.01 15.43
C PRO A 183 5.82 6.39 14.96
N SER A 184 6.99 6.84 15.42
CA SER A 184 7.64 8.05 14.92
C SER A 184 8.53 7.80 13.70
N ASN A 185 8.77 6.54 13.34
CA ASN A 185 9.63 6.14 12.22
C ASN A 185 8.88 5.26 11.21
N VAL A 186 7.83 5.84 10.62
CA VAL A 186 6.94 5.16 9.66
C VAL A 186 7.27 5.56 8.22
N THR A 187 7.40 4.55 7.36
CA THR A 187 7.55 4.67 5.91
C THR A 187 6.32 4.07 5.22
N ALA A 188 5.59 4.86 4.44
CA ALA A 188 4.53 4.33 3.58
C ALA A 188 5.14 3.87 2.26
N PHE A 189 4.77 2.69 1.77
CA PHE A 189 5.23 2.20 0.49
C PHE A 189 4.16 1.41 -0.23
N GLY A 190 4.23 1.42 -1.55
CA GLY A 190 3.27 0.72 -2.38
C GLY A 190 3.77 0.55 -3.80
N GLN A 191 3.05 -0.26 -4.56
CA GLN A 191 3.34 -0.51 -5.96
C GLN A 191 2.12 -0.22 -6.84
N SER A 192 2.32 0.31 -8.05
CA SER A 192 1.23 0.62 -8.99
C SER A 192 0.20 1.57 -8.37
N ALA A 193 -1.09 1.20 -8.39
CA ALA A 193 -2.16 1.93 -7.70
C ALA A 193 -1.92 2.10 -6.19
N GLY A 194 -1.16 1.22 -5.55
CA GLY A 194 -0.73 1.38 -4.16
C GLY A 194 0.32 2.47 -3.99
N ALA A 195 1.24 2.61 -4.96
CA ALA A 195 2.16 3.75 -5.01
C ALA A 195 1.41 5.06 -5.30
N ASP A 196 0.43 5.03 -6.20
CA ASP A 196 -0.48 6.15 -6.43
C ASP A 196 -1.26 6.54 -5.16
N SER A 197 -1.65 5.54 -4.37
CA SER A 197 -2.31 5.75 -3.07
C SER A 197 -1.39 6.45 -2.09
N VAL A 198 -0.14 5.98 -1.95
CA VAL A 198 0.86 6.64 -1.10
C VAL A 198 1.11 8.08 -1.57
N TYR A 199 1.18 8.32 -2.89
CA TYR A 199 1.24 9.67 -3.44
C TYR A 199 0.05 10.53 -2.99
N ALA A 200 -1.18 10.02 -3.09
CA ALA A 200 -2.35 10.74 -2.59
C ALA A 200 -2.29 10.99 -1.08
N LEU A 201 -1.90 10.00 -0.27
CA LEU A 201 -1.78 10.11 1.18
C LEU A 201 -0.78 11.19 1.62
N MET A 202 0.32 11.36 0.89
CA MET A 202 1.29 12.44 1.14
C MET A 202 0.65 13.83 1.03
N LEU A 203 -0.36 13.97 0.16
CA LEU A 203 -0.93 15.26 -0.24
C LEU A 203 -2.23 15.61 0.47
N VAL A 204 -3.00 14.62 0.95
CA VAL A 204 -4.31 14.87 1.58
C VAL A 204 -4.28 14.96 3.10
N SER A 205 -3.17 14.57 3.73
CA SER A 205 -3.05 14.54 5.19
C SER A 205 -1.90 15.41 5.68
N ASP A 206 -2.25 16.32 6.59
CA ASP A 206 -1.28 17.09 7.39
C ASP A 206 -0.94 16.40 8.72
N GLU A 207 -1.62 15.30 9.07
CA GLU A 207 -1.22 14.49 10.21
C GLU A 207 0.17 13.84 9.94
N PRO A 208 1.09 13.86 10.93
CA PRO A 208 2.41 13.24 10.81
C PRO A 208 2.33 11.72 10.96
N LEU A 209 1.62 11.06 10.03
CA LEU A 209 1.39 9.62 10.06
C LEU A 209 2.56 8.82 9.51
N PHE A 210 3.40 9.43 8.67
CA PHE A 210 4.62 8.86 8.13
C PHE A 210 5.58 9.96 7.66
N HIS A 211 6.86 9.62 7.58
CA HIS A 211 7.95 10.57 7.30
C HIS A 211 8.72 10.24 6.02
N ARG A 212 8.44 9.07 5.43
CA ARG A 212 9.09 8.60 4.21
C ARG A 212 8.09 7.88 3.31
N ALA A 213 8.30 8.00 2.02
CA ALA A 213 7.49 7.34 1.01
C ALA A 213 8.35 6.57 0.01
N ILE A 214 7.94 5.35 -0.33
CA ILE A 214 8.52 4.61 -1.46
C ILE A 214 7.42 4.34 -2.49
N LEU A 215 7.56 4.92 -3.67
CA LEU A 215 6.62 4.80 -4.77
C LEU A 215 7.19 3.90 -5.86
N GLN A 216 6.67 2.67 -5.95
CA GLN A 216 7.14 1.69 -6.93
C GLN A 216 6.19 1.65 -8.13
N SER A 217 6.66 2.08 -9.31
CA SER A 217 5.89 2.06 -10.55
C SER A 217 4.52 2.76 -10.41
N ALA A 218 4.50 3.93 -9.76
CA ALA A 218 3.28 4.73 -9.68
C ALA A 218 2.88 5.19 -11.10
N PRO A 219 1.65 4.89 -11.59
CA PRO A 219 1.20 5.27 -12.92
C PRO A 219 0.78 6.75 -12.96
N LEU A 220 1.68 7.65 -12.55
CA LEU A 220 1.42 9.07 -12.40
C LEU A 220 1.01 9.72 -13.73
N GLY A 221 1.48 9.20 -14.87
CA GLY A 221 1.05 9.65 -16.20
C GLY A 221 -0.41 9.30 -16.53
N ALA A 222 -0.99 8.30 -15.86
CA ALA A 222 -2.41 7.95 -16.00
C ALA A 222 -3.34 8.80 -15.11
N ARG A 223 -2.79 9.65 -14.23
CA ARG A 223 -3.57 10.58 -13.39
C ARG A 223 -4.13 11.80 -14.11
N GLY A 224 -3.96 11.90 -15.44
CA GLY A 224 -4.23 13.06 -16.28
C GLY A 224 -5.46 13.92 -15.91
N PRO A 225 -5.54 15.16 -16.40
CA PRO A 225 -6.51 16.18 -15.95
C PRO A 225 -7.99 15.74 -16.02
N GLU A 226 -8.27 14.71 -16.80
CA GLU A 226 -9.58 14.09 -16.99
C GLU A 226 -10.08 13.26 -15.78
N ARG A 227 -9.29 13.05 -14.71
CA ARG A 227 -9.69 12.23 -13.55
C ARG A 227 -11.07 12.61 -12.99
N ALA A 228 -11.33 13.91 -12.84
CA ALA A 228 -12.62 14.40 -12.34
C ALA A 228 -13.76 14.16 -13.35
N GLU A 229 -13.52 14.37 -14.64
CA GLU A 229 -14.49 14.10 -15.71
C GLU A 229 -14.82 12.61 -15.80
N MET A 230 -13.81 11.74 -15.80
CA MET A 230 -13.97 10.30 -15.82
C MET A 230 -14.75 9.81 -14.60
N THR A 231 -14.45 10.34 -13.42
CA THR A 231 -15.21 10.02 -12.19
C THR A 231 -16.67 10.46 -12.30
N ALA A 232 -16.95 11.64 -12.88
CA ALA A 232 -18.31 12.10 -13.13
C ALA A 232 -19.05 11.20 -14.13
N ALA A 233 -18.39 10.80 -15.23
CA ALA A 233 -18.96 9.89 -16.22
C ALA A 233 -19.26 8.50 -15.61
N LEU A 234 -18.39 7.99 -14.74
CA LEU A 234 -18.63 6.75 -14.00
C LEU A 234 -19.87 6.88 -13.09
N ARG A 235 -20.03 8.00 -12.37
CA ARG A 235 -21.21 8.22 -11.50
C ARG A 235 -22.51 8.31 -12.26
N GLU A 236 -22.48 8.86 -13.48
CA GLU A 236 -23.65 8.89 -14.37
C GLU A 236 -23.97 7.50 -14.92
N PHE A 237 -22.94 6.72 -15.27
CA PHE A 237 -23.10 5.39 -15.85
C PHE A 237 -23.54 4.33 -14.82
N VAL A 238 -23.02 4.41 -13.60
CA VAL A 238 -23.20 3.38 -12.57
C VAL A 238 -24.44 3.66 -11.72
N SER A 239 -25.45 2.80 -11.86
CA SER A 239 -26.67 2.85 -11.05
C SER A 239 -26.69 1.76 -9.98
N VAL A 240 -26.11 2.04 -8.81
CA VAL A 240 -26.10 1.11 -7.65
C VAL A 240 -26.40 1.83 -6.34
N ASP A 241 -26.99 1.11 -5.39
CA ASP A 241 -27.30 1.58 -4.04
C ASP A 241 -26.88 0.58 -2.95
N ALA A 242 -27.24 0.90 -1.70
CA ALA A 242 -26.89 0.09 -0.53
C ALA A 242 -27.55 -1.31 -0.52
N SER A 243 -28.61 -1.51 -1.31
CA SER A 243 -29.36 -2.77 -1.41
C SER A 243 -28.92 -3.64 -2.60
N THR A 244 -28.15 -3.08 -3.52
CA THR A 244 -27.66 -3.80 -4.71
C THR A 244 -26.74 -4.95 -4.29
N SER A 245 -26.93 -6.14 -4.84
CA SER A 245 -26.09 -7.30 -4.49
C SER A 245 -24.62 -7.06 -4.88
N VAL A 246 -23.68 -7.73 -4.21
CA VAL A 246 -22.25 -7.63 -4.55
C VAL A 246 -22.00 -8.06 -6.00
N ASP A 247 -22.64 -9.15 -6.44
CA ASP A 247 -22.49 -9.66 -7.81
C ASP A 247 -22.97 -8.65 -8.86
N ASP A 248 -24.10 -7.99 -8.61
CA ASP A 248 -24.62 -6.95 -9.51
C ASP A 248 -23.70 -5.72 -9.53
N VAL A 249 -23.13 -5.33 -8.38
CA VAL A 249 -22.12 -4.24 -8.35
C VAL A 249 -20.89 -4.62 -9.19
N LEU A 250 -20.40 -5.85 -9.08
CA LEU A 250 -19.24 -6.30 -9.86
C LEU A 250 -19.56 -6.41 -11.36
N ALA A 251 -20.79 -6.79 -11.73
CA ALA A 251 -21.24 -6.79 -13.12
C ALA A 251 -21.25 -5.35 -13.69
N VAL A 252 -21.87 -4.40 -12.98
CA VAL A 252 -21.89 -2.98 -13.39
C VAL A 252 -20.47 -2.39 -13.42
N GLN A 253 -19.60 -2.77 -12.49
CA GLN A 253 -18.20 -2.34 -12.50
C GLN A 253 -17.49 -2.78 -13.78
N LYS A 254 -17.68 -4.02 -14.23
CA LYS A 254 -17.06 -4.52 -15.46
C LYS A 254 -17.46 -3.70 -16.68
N ASP A 255 -18.73 -3.31 -16.76
CA ASP A 255 -19.23 -2.46 -17.85
C ASP A 255 -18.65 -1.04 -17.74
N ALA A 256 -18.54 -0.50 -16.53
CA ALA A 256 -17.94 0.80 -16.26
C ALA A 256 -16.44 0.86 -16.63
N LEU A 257 -15.68 -0.21 -16.36
CA LEU A 257 -14.27 -0.34 -16.78
C LEU A 257 -14.13 -0.32 -18.32
N SER A 258 -15.07 -0.99 -19.01
CA SER A 258 -15.08 -1.04 -20.48
C SER A 258 -15.41 0.32 -21.07
N MET A 259 -16.40 1.02 -20.50
CA MET A 259 -16.77 2.38 -20.87
C MET A 259 -15.58 3.35 -20.68
N ALA A 260 -14.93 3.31 -19.51
CA ALA A 260 -13.84 4.23 -19.20
C ALA A 260 -12.62 4.02 -20.12
N SER A 261 -12.21 2.75 -20.33
CA SER A 261 -11.13 2.40 -21.26
C SER A 261 -11.40 2.91 -22.69
N ALA A 262 -12.64 2.85 -23.16
CA ALA A 262 -13.00 3.29 -24.51
C ALA A 262 -13.02 4.82 -24.67
N ARG A 263 -13.31 5.57 -23.60
CA ARG A 263 -13.55 7.01 -23.64
C ARG A 263 -12.34 7.85 -23.21
N PHE A 264 -11.50 7.36 -22.30
CA PHE A 264 -10.49 8.17 -21.61
C PHE A 264 -9.08 7.61 -21.78
N SER A 265 -8.53 7.51 -22.99
CA SER A 265 -7.18 6.95 -23.16
C SER A 265 -6.07 7.98 -22.83
N PRO A 266 -5.04 7.64 -22.02
CA PRO A 266 -4.76 6.34 -21.40
C PRO A 266 -5.34 6.15 -19.97
N SER A 267 -5.85 7.21 -19.34
CA SER A 267 -6.34 7.22 -17.94
C SER A 267 -7.43 6.19 -17.62
N GLY A 268 -8.19 5.75 -18.62
CA GLY A 268 -9.28 4.79 -18.54
C GLY A 268 -8.82 3.37 -18.22
N GLY A 269 -7.53 3.07 -18.39
CA GLY A 269 -6.92 1.83 -17.88
C GLY A 269 -6.84 1.77 -16.35
N MET A 270 -7.04 2.90 -15.66
CA MET A 270 -7.08 3.00 -14.21
C MET A 270 -8.20 3.96 -13.76
N PRO A 271 -9.46 3.59 -13.98
CA PRO A 271 -10.57 4.53 -13.95
C PRO A 271 -11.03 4.87 -12.53
N PHE A 272 -10.76 3.99 -11.58
CA PHE A 272 -10.95 4.23 -10.15
C PHE A 272 -9.65 4.77 -9.52
N GLY A 273 -9.78 5.48 -8.40
CA GLY A 273 -8.68 6.03 -7.64
C GLY A 273 -8.96 7.44 -7.12
N PRO A 274 -8.06 7.99 -6.29
CA PRO A 274 -8.26 9.27 -5.64
C PRO A 274 -8.49 10.43 -6.62
N VAL A 275 -9.53 11.20 -6.35
CA VAL A 275 -9.69 12.55 -6.93
C VAL A 275 -9.03 13.53 -5.96
N LEU A 276 -7.95 14.17 -6.40
CA LEU A 276 -7.28 15.23 -5.64
C LEU A 276 -7.75 16.59 -6.14
N GLY A 277 -7.81 17.57 -5.23
CA GLY A 277 -8.02 18.97 -5.57
C GLY A 277 -6.75 19.60 -6.15
N GLU A 278 -6.63 20.93 -6.03
CA GLU A 278 -5.38 21.61 -6.33
C GLU A 278 -4.26 21.11 -5.41
N ILE A 279 -3.10 20.83 -6.00
CA ILE A 279 -1.96 20.21 -5.29
C ILE A 279 -0.87 21.26 -5.10
N ASP A 280 -0.53 21.53 -3.85
CA ASP A 280 0.74 22.14 -3.46
C ASP A 280 1.64 21.06 -2.86
N LEU A 281 2.81 20.84 -3.48
CA LEU A 281 3.76 19.83 -3.01
C LEU A 281 4.55 20.30 -1.80
N ALA A 282 4.72 21.62 -1.59
CA ALA A 282 5.65 22.15 -0.58
C ALA A 282 5.34 21.68 0.86
N PRO A 283 4.07 21.66 1.33
CA PRO A 283 3.76 21.12 2.65
C PRO A 283 4.19 19.67 2.80
N ALA A 284 3.92 18.81 1.82
CA ALA A 284 4.28 17.39 1.87
C ALA A 284 5.79 17.17 1.74
N ALA A 285 6.43 17.88 0.80
CA ALA A 285 7.85 17.80 0.52
C ALA A 285 8.72 18.21 1.71
N SER A 286 8.27 19.18 2.51
CA SER A 286 8.95 19.60 3.73
C SER A 286 8.95 18.54 4.85
N ARG A 287 8.07 17.54 4.76
CA ARG A 287 7.80 16.55 5.82
C ARG A 287 8.24 15.13 5.46
N ILE A 288 8.35 14.83 4.16
CA ILE A 288 8.45 13.46 3.66
C ILE A 288 9.63 13.32 2.71
N GLU A 289 10.52 12.38 3.02
CA GLU A 289 11.57 11.95 2.10
C GLU A 289 11.00 10.95 1.08
N LEU A 290 11.29 11.13 -0.21
CA LEU A 290 10.65 10.40 -1.29
C LEU A 290 11.64 9.53 -2.09
N LEU A 291 11.45 8.21 -2.07
CA LEU A 291 12.06 7.31 -3.04
C LEU A 291 11.01 6.93 -4.09
N VAL A 292 11.25 7.23 -5.37
CA VAL A 292 10.28 6.96 -6.45
C VAL A 292 10.95 6.28 -7.62
N GLY A 293 10.34 5.27 -8.21
CA GLY A 293 10.97 4.57 -9.32
C GLY A 293 10.02 3.71 -10.11
N HIS A 294 10.61 2.97 -11.06
CA HIS A 294 9.91 2.17 -12.04
C HIS A 294 10.76 0.97 -12.43
N THR A 295 10.18 0.04 -13.18
CA THR A 295 10.94 -1.03 -13.84
C THR A 295 11.33 -0.62 -15.27
N ALA A 296 12.33 -1.26 -15.87
CA ALA A 296 12.87 -0.81 -17.17
C ALA A 296 11.87 -0.99 -18.33
N ASP A 297 10.99 -2.00 -18.25
CA ASP A 297 9.98 -2.30 -19.26
C ASP A 297 8.57 -2.23 -18.64
N ASP A 298 8.35 -1.30 -17.71
CA ASP A 298 7.18 -1.22 -16.83
C ASP A 298 5.84 -1.34 -17.57
N ALA A 299 5.71 -0.69 -18.72
CA ALA A 299 4.47 -0.70 -19.47
C ALA A 299 4.25 -1.95 -20.35
N SER A 300 5.23 -2.85 -20.47
CA SER A 300 5.16 -4.00 -21.38
C SER A 300 3.92 -4.90 -21.18
N PRO A 301 3.39 -5.15 -19.96
CA PRO A 301 2.19 -5.99 -19.80
C PRO A 301 0.91 -5.36 -20.33
N TYR A 302 0.89 -4.03 -20.55
CA TYR A 302 -0.29 -3.30 -21.01
C TYR A 302 -0.33 -3.14 -22.53
N VAL A 303 0.81 -3.35 -23.20
CA VAL A 303 0.97 -3.37 -24.65
C VAL A 303 1.81 -4.58 -25.08
N PRO A 304 1.45 -5.81 -24.66
CA PRO A 304 2.32 -6.98 -24.79
C PRO A 304 2.60 -7.34 -26.25
N ASP A 305 1.66 -7.06 -27.16
CA ASP A 305 1.76 -7.36 -28.59
C ASP A 305 2.47 -6.25 -29.41
N GLN A 306 2.95 -5.19 -28.76
CA GLN A 306 3.60 -4.02 -29.39
C GLN A 306 4.94 -3.71 -28.69
N PRO A 307 5.96 -4.57 -28.84
CA PRO A 307 7.28 -4.38 -28.21
C PRO A 307 7.95 -3.05 -28.55
N GLU A 308 7.71 -2.51 -29.74
CA GLU A 308 8.18 -1.19 -30.17
C GLU A 308 7.57 -0.04 -29.36
N ALA A 309 6.43 -0.26 -28.69
CA ALA A 309 5.74 0.73 -27.87
C ALA A 309 6.13 0.67 -26.38
N TRP A 310 6.84 -0.36 -25.92
CA TRP A 310 7.13 -0.56 -24.49
C TRP A 310 7.90 0.60 -23.87
N GLU A 311 8.96 1.06 -24.54
CA GLU A 311 9.78 2.18 -24.05
C GLU A 311 8.95 3.45 -23.95
N ILE A 312 8.21 3.80 -25.01
CA ILE A 312 7.37 5.00 -25.06
C ILE A 312 6.26 4.93 -24.01
N ALA A 313 5.57 3.81 -23.89
CA ALA A 313 4.51 3.64 -22.90
C ALA A 313 5.05 3.68 -21.47
N THR A 314 6.23 3.10 -21.22
CA THR A 314 6.92 3.16 -19.92
C THR A 314 7.28 4.60 -19.59
N GLU A 315 7.82 5.34 -20.56
CA GLU A 315 8.18 6.74 -20.41
C GLU A 315 6.98 7.62 -20.08
N LEU A 316 5.87 7.45 -20.80
CA LEU A 316 4.67 8.26 -20.65
C LEU A 316 3.92 7.99 -19.35
N VAL A 317 3.82 6.73 -18.92
CA VAL A 317 2.96 6.35 -17.79
C VAL A 317 3.70 6.33 -16.46
N PHE A 318 4.96 5.85 -16.46
CA PHE A 318 5.70 5.55 -15.24
C PHE A 318 6.99 6.37 -15.12
N ALA A 319 7.93 6.20 -16.05
CA ALA A 319 9.31 6.62 -15.87
C ALA A 319 9.50 8.14 -15.93
N GLY A 320 8.94 8.81 -16.95
CA GLY A 320 8.97 10.26 -17.07
C GLY A 320 8.29 10.95 -15.88
N PRO A 321 7.02 10.61 -15.57
CA PRO A 321 6.32 11.15 -14.41
C PRO A 321 7.01 10.90 -13.06
N ALA A 322 7.63 9.73 -12.86
CA ALA A 322 8.41 9.44 -11.65
C ALA A 322 9.62 10.39 -11.49
N ARG A 323 10.38 10.62 -12.57
CA ARG A 323 11.50 11.56 -12.57
C ARG A 323 11.03 13.00 -12.40
N GLN A 324 9.93 13.38 -13.05
CA GLN A 324 9.32 14.70 -12.89
C GLN A 324 8.89 14.95 -11.45
N LEU A 325 8.22 13.98 -10.82
CA LEU A 325 7.84 14.08 -9.41
C LEU A 325 9.06 14.26 -8.51
N ALA A 326 10.14 13.49 -8.69
CA ALA A 326 11.35 13.64 -7.88
C ALA A 326 11.98 15.04 -8.03
N ALA A 327 12.00 15.58 -9.25
CA ALA A 327 12.51 16.93 -9.52
C ALA A 327 11.62 18.01 -8.89
N ASP A 328 10.30 17.89 -9.03
CA ASP A 328 9.33 18.83 -8.45
C ASP A 328 9.35 18.77 -6.91
N TRP A 329 9.51 17.58 -6.33
CA TRP A 329 9.64 17.37 -4.89
C TRP A 329 10.87 18.10 -4.34
N THR A 330 12.00 18.00 -5.05
CA THR A 330 13.24 18.69 -4.69
C THR A 330 13.10 20.21 -4.86
N THR A 331 12.44 20.65 -5.93
CA THR A 331 12.15 22.08 -6.17
C THR A 331 11.26 22.68 -5.09
N ALA A 332 10.31 21.89 -4.57
CA ALA A 332 9.45 22.25 -3.44
C ALA A 332 10.17 22.23 -2.08
N GLY A 333 11.48 21.93 -2.04
CA GLY A 333 12.32 21.95 -0.85
C GLY A 333 12.42 20.60 -0.11
N GLY A 334 11.84 19.53 -0.66
CA GLY A 334 11.96 18.18 -0.11
C GLY A 334 13.21 17.44 -0.56
N GLN A 335 13.36 16.21 -0.07
CA GLN A 335 14.41 15.30 -0.54
C GLN A 335 13.82 14.15 -1.33
N ALA A 336 14.35 13.91 -2.52
CA ALA A 336 13.94 12.80 -3.38
C ALA A 336 15.13 12.01 -3.93
N ALA A 337 14.91 10.73 -4.17
CA ALA A 337 15.80 9.84 -4.91
C ALA A 337 14.99 9.00 -5.89
N THR A 338 15.63 8.58 -6.98
CA THR A 338 15.01 7.73 -7.99
C THR A 338 15.60 6.32 -7.99
N PHE A 339 14.83 5.34 -8.47
CA PHE A 339 15.36 4.03 -8.82
C PHE A 339 14.79 3.52 -10.15
N ASN A 340 15.57 2.68 -10.82
CA ASN A 340 15.18 1.93 -12.01
C ASN A 340 15.55 0.46 -11.83
N PHE A 341 14.56 -0.42 -11.84
CA PHE A 341 14.74 -1.86 -11.69
C PHE A 341 14.79 -2.55 -13.05
N ARG A 342 15.90 -3.20 -13.36
CA ARG A 342 16.25 -3.65 -14.71
C ARG A 342 16.41 -5.16 -14.86
N TRP A 343 16.31 -5.93 -13.77
CA TRP A 343 16.49 -7.37 -13.85
C TRP A 343 15.44 -8.01 -14.76
N ARG A 344 15.89 -8.83 -15.71
CA ARG A 344 15.04 -9.52 -16.69
C ARG A 344 15.28 -11.02 -16.60
N PRO A 345 14.24 -11.85 -16.47
CA PRO A 345 14.38 -13.28 -16.67
C PRO A 345 14.80 -13.58 -18.11
N ALA A 346 15.70 -14.54 -18.32
CA ALA A 346 16.35 -14.79 -19.61
C ALA A 346 15.36 -15.15 -20.74
N ASN A 347 14.18 -15.67 -20.38
CA ASN A 347 13.14 -16.10 -21.32
C ASN A 347 11.78 -15.43 -21.06
N ALA A 348 11.75 -14.37 -20.24
CA ALA A 348 10.49 -13.70 -19.95
C ALA A 348 10.00 -12.90 -21.16
N PRO A 349 8.72 -13.03 -21.52
CA PRO A 349 8.17 -12.40 -22.71
C PRO A 349 8.02 -10.88 -22.58
N LEU A 350 8.25 -10.30 -21.40
CA LEU A 350 7.88 -8.92 -21.07
C LEU A 350 9.06 -8.09 -20.49
N GLY A 351 10.29 -8.61 -20.51
CA GLY A 351 11.45 -7.90 -19.97
C GLY A 351 11.37 -7.69 -18.44
N ALA A 352 11.87 -6.55 -17.96
CA ALA A 352 11.74 -6.10 -16.57
C ALA A 352 10.39 -5.41 -16.40
N CYS A 353 9.31 -6.17 -16.51
CA CYS A 353 7.96 -5.63 -16.61
C CYS A 353 7.41 -5.11 -15.27
N HIS A 354 6.19 -4.55 -15.31
CA HIS A 354 5.46 -4.13 -14.12
C HIS A 354 5.50 -5.17 -12.98
N CYS A 355 5.77 -4.72 -11.76
CA CYS A 355 5.87 -5.53 -10.53
C CYS A 355 7.12 -6.43 -10.42
N MET A 356 8.07 -6.40 -11.37
CA MET A 356 9.21 -7.32 -11.37
C MET A 356 10.11 -7.20 -10.13
N GLU A 357 10.10 -6.07 -9.44
CA GLU A 357 10.87 -5.83 -8.22
C GLU A 357 10.23 -6.45 -6.97
N LEU A 358 8.94 -6.80 -7.00
CA LEU A 358 8.22 -7.30 -5.82
C LEU A 358 8.69 -8.69 -5.33
N PRO A 359 8.98 -9.68 -6.19
CA PRO A 359 9.57 -10.95 -5.77
C PRO A 359 10.96 -10.82 -5.14
N PHE A 360 11.67 -9.71 -5.36
CA PHE A 360 12.96 -9.43 -4.73
C PHE A 360 12.79 -8.83 -3.33
N LEU A 361 11.67 -8.13 -3.13
CA LEU A 361 11.32 -7.46 -1.88
C LEU A 361 10.64 -8.42 -0.89
N PHE A 362 9.60 -9.13 -1.34
CA PHE A 362 8.80 -10.07 -0.55
C PHE A 362 9.27 -11.52 -0.71
N ASP A 363 8.62 -12.47 -0.03
CA ASP A 363 8.91 -13.89 -0.21
C ASP A 363 8.60 -14.34 -1.66
N PRO A 364 9.59 -14.87 -2.42
CA PRO A 364 9.39 -15.30 -3.80
C PRO A 364 8.40 -16.46 -3.94
N ALA A 365 8.15 -17.25 -2.89
CA ALA A 365 7.20 -18.36 -2.93
C ALA A 365 5.78 -17.90 -3.29
N GLY A 366 5.36 -16.71 -2.84
CA GLY A 366 4.06 -16.11 -3.21
C GLY A 366 3.95 -15.74 -4.69
N TRP A 367 5.08 -15.70 -5.40
CA TRP A 367 5.17 -15.36 -6.82
C TRP A 367 5.34 -16.59 -7.71
N SER A 368 5.35 -17.79 -7.12
CA SER A 368 5.33 -19.05 -7.88
C SER A 368 4.16 -19.05 -8.86
N GLY A 369 4.44 -19.34 -10.13
CA GLY A 369 3.44 -19.32 -11.21
C GLY A 369 3.14 -17.95 -11.81
N ALA A 370 3.76 -16.85 -11.35
CA ALA A 370 3.69 -15.57 -12.06
C ALA A 370 4.38 -15.68 -13.42
N GLY A 371 3.62 -15.50 -14.51
CA GLY A 371 4.13 -15.64 -15.88
C GLY A 371 5.30 -14.70 -16.19
N MET A 372 5.36 -13.53 -15.54
CA MET A 372 6.47 -12.58 -15.69
C MET A 372 7.83 -13.18 -15.35
N LEU A 373 7.89 -14.15 -14.43
CA LEU A 373 9.15 -14.77 -14.01
C LEU A 373 9.63 -15.86 -14.97
N ALA A 374 8.77 -16.37 -15.87
CA ALA A 374 9.08 -17.47 -16.78
C ALA A 374 9.76 -18.68 -16.11
N GLY A 375 9.38 -18.97 -14.85
CA GLY A 375 9.95 -20.06 -14.04
C GLY A 375 11.35 -19.79 -13.47
N GLN A 376 11.88 -18.58 -13.62
CA GLN A 376 13.15 -18.18 -13.03
C GLN A 376 12.92 -17.55 -11.64
N GLU A 377 13.64 -18.05 -10.65
CA GLU A 377 13.64 -17.48 -9.30
C GLU A 377 14.41 -16.14 -9.27
N PRO A 378 14.02 -15.20 -8.38
CA PRO A 378 14.76 -13.96 -8.16
C PRO A 378 16.22 -14.21 -7.78
N ASP A 379 17.14 -13.42 -8.34
CA ASP A 379 18.55 -13.48 -7.96
C ASP A 379 18.70 -13.15 -6.45
N PRO A 380 19.26 -14.05 -5.64
CA PRO A 380 19.26 -13.88 -4.18
C PRO A 380 20.18 -12.74 -3.71
N VAL A 381 21.24 -12.41 -4.45
CA VAL A 381 22.16 -11.32 -4.11
C VAL A 381 21.49 -9.97 -4.38
N LEU A 382 20.83 -9.84 -5.53
CA LEU A 382 20.03 -8.67 -5.86
C LEU A 382 18.85 -8.54 -4.90
N ALA A 383 18.17 -9.62 -4.55
CA ALA A 383 17.05 -9.60 -3.61
C ALA A 383 17.49 -9.08 -2.23
N LYS A 384 18.64 -9.55 -1.73
CA LYS A 384 19.24 -9.01 -0.50
C LYS A 384 19.57 -7.53 -0.62
N THR A 385 20.10 -7.11 -1.77
CA THR A 385 20.45 -5.70 -2.04
C THR A 385 19.21 -4.81 -2.02
N VAL A 386 18.14 -5.19 -2.73
CA VAL A 386 16.85 -4.47 -2.78
C VAL A 386 16.27 -4.33 -1.38
N ARG A 387 16.15 -5.43 -0.63
CA ARG A 387 15.61 -5.36 0.75
C ARG A 387 16.47 -4.49 1.67
N SER A 388 17.79 -4.57 1.55
CA SER A 388 18.72 -3.74 2.35
C SER A 388 18.56 -2.25 2.04
N LEU A 389 18.35 -1.88 0.76
CA LEU A 389 18.11 -0.49 0.36
C LEU A 389 16.77 0.03 0.88
N TRP A 390 15.69 -0.74 0.73
CA TRP A 390 14.35 -0.36 1.19
C TRP A 390 14.31 -0.19 2.70
N THR A 391 14.86 -1.15 3.44
CA THR A 391 14.88 -1.10 4.91
C THR A 391 15.90 -0.11 5.46
N GLY A 392 17.02 0.10 4.77
CA GLY A 392 17.96 1.18 5.05
C GLY A 392 17.30 2.55 4.90
N PHE A 393 16.58 2.78 3.80
CA PHE A 393 15.80 4.00 3.58
C PHE A 393 14.71 4.17 4.63
N ALA A 394 13.98 3.10 4.97
CA ALA A 394 12.97 3.16 6.03
C ALA A 394 13.58 3.53 7.39
N ARG A 395 14.82 3.13 7.66
CA ARG A 395 15.52 3.39 8.93
C ARG A 395 16.10 4.80 9.02
N ASN A 396 16.86 5.21 8.00
CA ASN A 396 17.70 6.41 8.04
C ASN A 396 17.44 7.39 6.88
N GLY A 397 16.41 7.13 6.08
CA GLY A 397 16.07 7.97 4.94
C GLY A 397 17.16 8.03 3.89
N MET A 398 17.29 9.21 3.33
CA MET A 398 18.17 9.57 2.24
C MET A 398 19.65 9.31 2.53
N ASP A 399 20.07 9.27 3.79
CA ASP A 399 21.44 9.00 4.20
C ASP A 399 21.81 7.51 4.08
N ALA A 400 20.83 6.61 3.97
CA ALA A 400 21.07 5.20 3.74
C ALA A 400 21.30 4.83 2.27
N LEU A 401 20.97 5.72 1.34
CA LEU A 401 21.07 5.44 -0.09
C LEU A 401 22.48 5.72 -0.61
N PRO A 402 23.07 4.83 -1.43
CA PRO A 402 24.42 5.03 -1.98
C PRO A 402 24.49 6.16 -3.01
N SER A 403 23.34 6.54 -3.60
CA SER A 403 23.21 7.64 -4.54
C SER A 403 21.76 8.15 -4.55
N ARG A 404 21.52 9.27 -5.25
CA ARG A 404 20.17 9.80 -5.48
C ARG A 404 19.47 9.19 -6.70
N SER A 405 20.16 8.33 -7.46
CA SER A 405 19.62 7.62 -8.62
C SER A 405 20.19 6.20 -8.62
N LEU A 406 19.34 5.22 -8.33
CA LEU A 406 19.69 3.81 -8.19
C LEU A 406 19.38 3.05 -9.48
N GLU A 407 20.33 2.28 -10.00
CA GLU A 407 20.09 1.28 -11.03
C GLU A 407 20.24 -0.10 -10.38
N LEU A 408 19.24 -0.96 -10.55
CA LEU A 408 19.16 -2.25 -9.86
C LEU A 408 19.00 -3.39 -10.85
N GLY A 409 19.85 -4.41 -10.75
CA GLY A 409 19.72 -5.64 -11.54
C GLY A 409 20.20 -5.53 -13.00
N GLU A 410 21.28 -4.79 -13.23
CA GLU A 410 22.03 -4.79 -14.50
C GLU A 410 22.67 -6.14 -14.84
#